data_AF-A0A8D6UJA3-F1
#
_entry.id   AF-A0A8D6UJA3-F1
#
_cell.length_a   1.000
_cell.length_b   1.000
_cell.length_c   1.000
_cell.angle_alpha   90.00
_cell.angle_beta   90.00
_cell.angle_gamma   90.00
#
_symmetry.space_group_name_H-M   'P 1'
#
loop_
_entity.id
_entity.type
_entity.pdbx_description
1 polymer ?
#
loop_
_entity_poly.entity_id
_entity_poly.type
_entity_poly.pdbx_seq_one_letter_code
_entity_poly.pdbx_strand_id
1 'polypeptide(L)'
;MHDDGVSHTSACHLAVDVNVKGVLNVAAAVLPQMIKQHSGHVFNTSSIAGRKVFGQGFAVYSASKFAVTAFTEGLRMEVGKKHNIRVTSI
;
A
#
# COMPACT_ATOMS: atom_id res chain seq x y z
N MET A 1 7.09 15.29 -31.34
CA MET A 1 6.55 15.73 -30.04
C MET A 1 5.03 15.68 -30.16
N HIS A 2 4.45 14.56 -29.81
CA HIS A 2 3.01 14.38 -29.63
C HIS A 2 2.88 13.75 -28.25
N ASP A 3 2.41 14.54 -27.29
CA ASP A 3 2.07 14.11 -25.95
C ASP A 3 0.59 13.74 -25.97
N ASP A 4 0.32 12.49 -26.31
CA ASP A 4 -1.02 11.94 -26.30
C ASP A 4 -1.31 11.59 -24.83
N GLY A 5 -2.01 12.46 -24.09
CA GLY A 5 -2.25 12.38 -22.63
C GLY A 5 -2.81 11.04 -22.08
N VAL A 6 -3.08 10.07 -22.96
CA VAL A 6 -3.28 8.64 -22.68
C VAL A 6 -2.07 8.02 -21.97
N SER A 7 -0.82 8.36 -22.36
CA SER A 7 0.40 7.79 -21.76
C SER A 7 0.62 8.22 -20.30
N HIS A 8 0.14 9.41 -19.92
CA HIS A 8 0.21 9.90 -18.54
C HIS A 8 -0.87 9.25 -17.66
N THR A 9 -2.05 8.99 -18.20
CA THR A 9 -3.14 8.35 -17.47
C THR A 9 -2.85 6.88 -17.17
N SER A 10 -2.26 6.15 -18.12
CA SER A 10 -1.88 4.74 -17.93
C SER A 10 -0.81 4.57 -16.84
N ALA A 11 0.17 5.46 -16.75
CA ALA A 11 1.18 5.43 -15.70
C ALA A 11 0.59 5.69 -14.31
N CYS A 12 -0.37 6.63 -14.22
CA CYS A 12 -1.10 6.90 -12.98
C CYS A 12 -1.91 5.68 -12.52
N HIS A 13 -2.64 5.03 -13.42
CA HIS A 13 -3.39 3.81 -13.11
C HIS A 13 -2.46 2.66 -12.69
N LEU A 14 -1.35 2.49 -13.39
CA LEU A 14 -0.35 1.47 -13.04
C LEU A 14 0.19 1.66 -11.62
N ALA A 15 0.46 2.90 -11.20
CA ALA A 15 0.91 3.19 -9.84
C ALA A 15 -0.13 2.78 -8.78
N VAL A 16 -1.42 2.99 -9.04
CA VAL A 16 -2.50 2.58 -8.13
C VAL A 16 -2.66 1.05 -8.12
N ASP A 17 -2.66 0.43 -9.29
CA ASP A 17 -2.83 -1.01 -9.43
C ASP A 17 -1.71 -1.78 -8.74
N VAL A 18 -0.46 -1.34 -8.91
CA VAL A 18 0.69 -1.99 -8.30
C VAL A 18 0.80 -1.66 -6.81
N ASN A 19 0.85 -0.37 -6.45
CA ASN A 19 1.19 0.01 -5.08
C ASN A 19 0.03 -0.19 -4.10
N VAL A 20 -1.21 0.03 -4.55
CA VAL A 20 -2.38 -0.04 -3.68
C VAL A 20 -3.03 -1.41 -3.80
N LYS A 21 -3.53 -1.76 -5.00
CA LYS A 21 -4.23 -3.05 -5.17
C LYS A 21 -3.30 -4.23 -4.91
N GLY A 22 -2.04 -4.15 -5.34
CA GLY A 22 -1.03 -5.18 -5.06
C GLY A 22 -0.89 -5.48 -3.56
N VAL A 23 -0.75 -4.44 -2.72
CA VAL A 23 -0.64 -4.62 -1.25
C VAL A 23 -1.93 -5.19 -0.66
N LEU A 24 -3.10 -4.71 -1.09
CA LEU A 24 -4.40 -5.24 -0.64
C LEU A 24 -4.55 -6.73 -1.00
N ASN A 25 -4.19 -7.09 -2.23
CA ASN A 25 -4.30 -8.46 -2.72
C ASN A 25 -3.37 -9.41 -1.96
N VAL A 26 -2.12 -9.01 -1.71
CA VAL A 26 -1.17 -9.82 -0.93
C VAL A 26 -1.69 -10.00 0.51
N ALA A 27 -2.16 -8.93 1.15
CA ALA A 27 -2.74 -9.02 2.48
C ALA A 27 -3.94 -9.98 2.50
N ALA A 28 -4.88 -9.85 1.56
CA ALA A 28 -6.03 -10.73 1.44
C ALA A 28 -5.64 -12.21 1.25
N ALA A 29 -4.56 -12.48 0.51
CA ALA A 29 -4.07 -13.84 0.28
C ALA A 29 -3.44 -14.47 1.53
N VAL A 30 -2.66 -13.72 2.32
CA VAL A 30 -1.89 -14.29 3.44
C VAL A 30 -2.61 -14.23 4.78
N LEU A 31 -3.48 -13.23 5.00
CA LEU A 31 -4.15 -13.00 6.28
C LEU A 31 -4.99 -14.19 6.77
N PRO A 32 -5.77 -14.91 5.94
CA PRO A 32 -6.56 -16.04 6.41
C PRO A 32 -5.70 -17.12 7.07
N GLN A 33 -4.52 -17.40 6.51
CA GLN A 33 -3.59 -18.37 7.09
C GLN A 33 -2.94 -17.82 8.35
N MET A 34 -2.53 -16.54 8.36
CA MET A 34 -1.96 -15.89 9.55
C MET A 34 -2.94 -15.87 10.73
N ILE A 35 -4.23 -15.65 10.46
CA ILE A 35 -5.30 -15.68 11.46
C ILE A 35 -5.46 -17.10 12.03
N LYS A 36 -5.49 -18.12 11.17
CA LYS A 36 -5.61 -19.53 11.60
C LYS A 36 -4.44 -19.97 12.49
N GLN A 37 -3.22 -19.53 12.19
CA GLN A 37 -2.03 -19.86 12.99
C GLN A 37 -1.83 -18.92 14.20
N HIS A 38 -2.65 -17.86 14.34
CA HIS A 38 -2.55 -16.85 15.41
C HIS A 38 -1.13 -16.23 15.54
N SER A 39 -0.48 -16.01 14.39
CA SER A 39 0.89 -15.51 14.30
C SER A 39 1.17 -15.02 12.88
N GLY A 40 2.02 -14.00 12.77
CA GLY A 40 2.51 -13.52 11.48
C GLY A 40 3.09 -12.12 11.57
N HIS A 41 3.84 -11.73 10.54
CA HIS A 41 4.32 -10.36 10.40
C HIS A 41 4.23 -9.94 8.93
N VAL A 42 3.46 -8.89 8.65
CA VAL A 42 3.37 -8.24 7.34
C VAL A 42 4.27 -7.00 7.32
N PHE A 43 5.13 -6.90 6.31
CA PHE A 43 5.96 -5.72 6.07
C PHE A 43 5.53 -5.06 4.76
N ASN A 44 5.11 -3.80 4.84
CA ASN A 44 4.80 -2.98 3.69
C ASN A 44 5.92 -1.96 3.46
N THR A 45 6.39 -1.85 2.22
CA THR A 45 7.38 -0.82 1.85
C THR A 45 6.65 0.46 1.47
N SER A 46 6.73 1.46 2.33
CA SER A 46 6.20 2.81 2.08
C SER A 46 7.32 3.71 1.52
N SER A 47 7.22 5.00 1.78
CA SER A 47 8.16 6.03 1.37
C SER A 47 7.95 7.26 2.24
N ILE A 48 8.93 8.17 2.28
CA ILE A 48 8.69 9.53 2.77
C ILE A 48 7.52 10.20 2.01
N ALA A 49 7.30 9.82 0.75
CA ALA A 49 6.15 10.23 -0.05
C ALA A 49 4.79 9.75 0.47
N GLY A 50 4.78 8.79 1.41
CA GLY A 50 3.59 8.34 2.14
C GLY A 50 3.33 9.10 3.45
N ARG A 51 4.11 10.15 3.74
CA ARG A 51 3.94 11.06 4.89
C ARG A 51 3.98 12.54 4.50
N LYS A 52 4.60 12.87 3.37
CA LYS A 52 4.65 14.22 2.80
C LYS A 52 4.42 14.14 1.29
N VAL A 53 3.68 15.10 0.75
CA VAL A 53 3.47 15.22 -0.70
C VAL A 53 4.67 15.92 -1.33
N PHE A 54 5.14 15.38 -2.45
CA PHE A 54 6.19 15.98 -3.27
C PHE A 54 5.58 16.57 -4.54
N GLY A 55 6.03 17.77 -4.94
CA GLY A 55 5.59 18.45 -6.16
C GLY A 55 6.24 17.88 -7.43
N GLN A 56 5.82 18.37 -8.60
CA GLN A 56 6.33 17.99 -9.94
C GLN A 56 6.31 16.46 -10.22
N GLY A 57 5.17 15.94 -10.68
CA GLY A 57 5.07 14.56 -11.20
C GLY A 57 4.87 13.45 -10.15
N PHE A 58 4.96 13.76 -8.85
CA PHE A 58 4.83 12.76 -7.79
C PHE A 58 3.43 12.65 -7.17
N ALA A 59 2.43 13.40 -7.65
CA ALA A 59 1.11 13.46 -7.00
C ALA A 59 0.46 12.08 -6.80
N VAL A 60 0.39 11.26 -7.85
CA VAL A 60 -0.21 9.92 -7.78
C VAL A 60 0.67 8.94 -6.99
N TYR A 61 2.00 9.04 -7.13
CA TYR A 61 2.91 8.23 -6.34
C TYR A 61 2.75 8.52 -4.83
N SER A 62 2.78 9.80 -4.44
CA SER A 62 2.50 10.23 -3.07
C SER A 62 1.14 9.71 -2.61
N ALA A 63 0.07 9.92 -3.36
CA ALA A 63 -1.26 9.40 -3.01
C ALA A 63 -1.24 7.88 -2.76
N SER A 64 -0.59 7.11 -3.65
CA SER A 64 -0.49 5.65 -3.51
C SER A 64 0.28 5.23 -2.26
N LYS A 65 1.36 5.94 -1.89
CA LYS A 65 2.14 5.63 -0.68
C LYS A 65 1.44 6.09 0.60
N PHE A 66 0.67 7.17 0.56
CA PHE A 66 -0.24 7.53 1.66
C PHE A 66 -1.29 6.44 1.89
N ALA A 67 -1.86 5.89 0.82
CA ALA A 67 -2.79 4.77 0.93
C ALA A 67 -2.13 3.53 1.57
N VAL A 68 -0.90 3.19 1.18
CA VAL A 68 -0.14 2.10 1.83
C VAL A 68 0.11 2.37 3.32
N THR A 69 0.48 3.60 3.68
CA THR A 69 0.69 3.99 5.09
C THR A 69 -0.60 3.81 5.90
N ALA A 70 -1.71 4.39 5.41
CA ALA A 70 -3.01 4.30 6.07
C ALA A 70 -3.50 2.86 6.19
N PHE A 71 -3.38 2.07 5.12
CA PHE A 71 -3.73 0.65 5.14
C PHE A 71 -2.91 -0.15 6.16
N THR A 72 -1.59 0.08 6.22
CA THR A 72 -0.72 -0.58 7.18
C THR A 72 -1.13 -0.26 8.63
N GLU A 73 -1.53 0.98 8.89
CA GLU A 73 -2.01 1.40 10.21
C GLU A 73 -3.36 0.77 10.56
N GLY A 74 -4.34 0.85 9.66
CA GLY A 74 -5.64 0.21 9.83
C GLY A 74 -5.52 -1.29 10.07
N LEU A 75 -4.79 -1.99 9.20
CA LEU A 75 -4.61 -3.43 9.32
C LEU A 75 -3.98 -3.82 10.66
N ARG A 76 -2.96 -3.09 11.12
CA ARG A 76 -2.34 -3.33 12.43
C ARG A 76 -3.36 -3.26 13.57
N MET A 77 -4.27 -2.30 13.53
CA MET A 77 -5.32 -2.15 14.54
C MET A 77 -6.33 -3.30 14.48
N GLU A 78 -6.69 -3.73 13.27
CA GLU A 78 -7.65 -4.82 13.06
C GLU A 78 -7.12 -6.18 13.53
N VAL A 79 -5.87 -6.52 13.21
CA VAL A 79 -5.34 -7.87 13.41
C VAL A 79 -4.35 -8.00 14.57
N GLY A 80 -3.75 -6.91 15.03
CA GLY A 80 -2.65 -6.91 16.00
C GLY A 80 -2.98 -7.62 17.30
N LYS A 81 -3.90 -7.03 18.09
CA LYS A 81 -4.27 -7.58 19.40
C LYS A 81 -5.13 -8.84 19.27
N LYS A 82 -5.99 -8.89 18.25
CA LYS A 82 -7.00 -9.95 18.11
C LYS A 82 -6.42 -11.26 17.59
N HIS A 83 -5.39 -11.20 16.75
CA HIS A 83 -4.85 -12.37 16.04
C HIS A 83 -3.35 -12.56 16.22
N ASN A 84 -2.69 -11.72 17.04
CA ASN A 84 -1.24 -11.74 17.25
C ASN A 84 -0.43 -11.63 15.93
N ILE A 85 -0.92 -10.78 15.02
CA ILE A 85 -0.28 -10.51 13.73
C ILE A 85 0.32 -9.11 13.75
N ARG A 86 1.62 -8.99 13.50
CA ARG A 86 2.31 -7.71 13.44
C ARG A 86 2.23 -7.13 12.04
N VAL A 87 2.13 -5.81 11.94
CA VAL A 87 2.13 -5.11 10.64
C VAL A 87 3.05 -3.90 10.74
N THR A 88 4.07 -3.83 9.90
CA THR A 88 5.08 -2.77 9.91
C THR A 88 5.16 -2.11 8.54
N SER A 89 5.26 -0.79 8.54
CA SER A 89 5.67 -0.03 7.37
C SER A 89 7.15 0.29 7.50
N ILE A 90 7.91 0.09 6.42
CA ILE A 90 9.30 0.52 6.28
C ILE A 90 9.36 1.69 5.29
#